data_AF-A0A382KR95-F1
#
_entry.id   AF-A0A382KR95-F1
#
_cell.length_a   1.000
_cell.length_b   1.000
_cell.length_c   1.000
_cell.angle_alpha   90.00
_cell.angle_beta   90.00
_cell.angle_gamma   90.00
#
_symmetry.space_group_name_H-M   'P 1'
#
loop_
_entity.id
_entity.type
_entity.pdbx_description
1 polymer ?
#
loop_
_entity_poly.entity_id
_entity_poly.type
_entity_poly.pdbx_seq_one_letter_code
_entity_poly.pdbx_strand_id
1 'polypeptide(L)'
;MQFEMEPSDEFVGRHVGPSGPDVNEMLEKIDATSIEQLMGETVPASIRFQGELNLPASVSEGRLLDFARTRARENKKFRSYLGLGYHGTITPGVILRNIFENPGWYTQYTPYQAEISQGRLEALLNFQTAVIDLTGLPIANASLLDEGTAAAEAMLMLWGNKGNAEKNTFLVSESCHPQTISVIKGRAKPLEIDVQVIPHDDFDVDTHGDVAFGALVQYPSTNGAVWNYGEFCEQLHSCGAGVVVAADLLSLALLIPPGDFGADIAIGNTQRFGVPM
;
A
#
# COMPACT_ATOMS: atom_id res chain seq x y z
N MET A 1 -45.59 -20.44 25.69
CA MET A 1 -45.41 -20.10 24.26
C MET A 1 -44.20 -19.20 24.18
N GLN A 2 -43.09 -19.74 23.73
CA GLN A 2 -41.90 -18.96 23.39
C GLN A 2 -42.10 -18.59 21.92
N PHE A 3 -42.44 -17.33 21.65
CA PHE A 3 -42.53 -16.87 20.26
C PHE A 3 -41.10 -16.78 19.73
N GLU A 4 -40.72 -17.69 18.83
CA GLU A 4 -39.57 -17.47 17.96
C GLU A 4 -39.92 -16.31 17.03
N MET A 5 -39.42 -15.12 17.36
CA MET A 5 -39.47 -13.99 16.45
C MET A 5 -38.17 -14.00 15.66
N GLU A 6 -38.27 -14.30 14.36
CA GLU A 6 -37.19 -14.09 13.42
C GLU A 6 -36.83 -12.59 13.38
N PRO A 7 -35.54 -12.22 13.35
CA PRO A 7 -35.16 -10.81 13.17
C PRO A 7 -35.73 -10.29 11.85
N SER A 8 -36.52 -9.21 11.90
CA SER A 8 -37.18 -8.65 10.71
C SER A 8 -36.24 -7.92 9.73
N ASP A 9 -34.93 -7.93 9.99
CA ASP A 9 -33.93 -7.14 9.27
C ASP A 9 -32.82 -8.06 8.72
N GLU A 10 -32.95 -8.40 7.44
CA GLU A 10 -32.01 -9.23 6.69
C GLU A 10 -31.13 -8.36 5.78
N PHE A 11 -29.81 -8.41 5.98
CA PHE A 11 -28.85 -7.64 5.18
C PHE A 11 -28.90 -7.98 3.69
N VAL A 12 -29.25 -9.21 3.33
CA VAL A 12 -29.30 -9.68 1.93
C VAL A 12 -30.24 -8.80 1.09
N GLY A 13 -31.39 -8.40 1.63
CA GLY A 13 -32.33 -7.52 0.93
C GLY A 13 -31.86 -6.07 0.78
N ARG A 14 -30.79 -5.67 1.48
CA ARG A 14 -30.09 -4.37 1.30
C ARG A 14 -28.92 -4.48 0.33
N HIS A 15 -28.26 -5.63 0.30
CA HIS A 15 -27.08 -5.89 -0.51
C HIS A 15 -27.42 -6.28 -1.95
N VAL A 16 -28.42 -7.14 -2.15
CA VAL A 16 -28.86 -7.61 -3.46
C VAL A 16 -29.90 -6.64 -4.00
N GLY A 17 -29.59 -5.98 -5.11
CA GLY A 17 -30.49 -5.02 -5.75
C GLY A 17 -31.78 -5.64 -6.30
N PRO A 18 -31.70 -6.65 -7.20
CA PRO A 18 -32.88 -7.29 -7.79
C PRO A 18 -33.73 -8.02 -6.73
N SER A 19 -35.01 -7.69 -6.68
CA SER A 19 -36.03 -8.37 -5.88
C SER A 19 -36.61 -9.59 -6.62
N GLY A 20 -37.45 -10.38 -5.96
CA GLY A 20 -38.11 -11.53 -6.59
C GLY A 20 -38.83 -11.21 -7.92
N PRO A 21 -39.66 -10.15 -8.00
CA PRO A 21 -40.23 -9.68 -9.26
C PRO A 21 -39.19 -9.31 -10.33
N ASP A 22 -38.13 -8.60 -9.96
CA ASP A 22 -37.06 -8.21 -10.91
C ASP A 22 -36.33 -9.44 -11.45
N VAL A 23 -36.02 -10.41 -10.57
CA VAL A 23 -35.38 -11.67 -10.93
C VAL A 23 -36.25 -12.47 -11.91
N ASN A 24 -37.56 -12.52 -11.69
CA ASN A 24 -38.48 -13.21 -12.60
C ASN A 24 -38.51 -12.55 -13.99
N GLU A 25 -38.56 -11.21 -14.06
CA GLU A 25 -38.48 -10.50 -15.33
C GLU A 25 -37.14 -10.75 -16.04
N MET A 26 -36.03 -10.71 -15.30
CA MET A 26 -34.70 -10.98 -15.85
C MET A 26 -34.57 -12.41 -16.40
N LEU A 27 -35.10 -13.41 -15.68
CA LEU A 27 -35.12 -14.81 -16.09
C LEU A 27 -35.92 -15.01 -17.39
N GLU A 28 -37.09 -14.38 -17.50
CA GLU A 28 -37.91 -14.41 -18.72
C GLU A 28 -37.15 -13.83 -19.92
N LYS A 29 -36.36 -12.75 -19.74
CA LYS A 29 -35.58 -12.15 -20.84
C LYS A 29 -34.46 -13.02 -21.38
N ILE A 30 -33.97 -13.97 -20.60
CA ILE A 30 -32.86 -14.86 -20.97
C ILE A 30 -33.33 -16.30 -21.20
N ASP A 31 -34.64 -16.52 -21.30
CA ASP A 31 -35.26 -17.84 -21.50
C ASP A 31 -34.91 -18.88 -20.42
N ALA A 32 -34.66 -18.44 -19.18
CA ALA A 32 -34.41 -19.30 -18.03
C ALA A 32 -35.64 -19.40 -17.13
N THR A 33 -35.92 -20.58 -16.57
CA THR A 33 -37.11 -20.81 -15.71
C THR A 33 -36.85 -20.62 -14.22
N SER A 34 -35.57 -20.63 -13.80
CA SER A 34 -35.14 -20.48 -12.41
C SER A 34 -33.66 -20.10 -12.32
N ILE A 35 -33.24 -19.57 -11.17
CA ILE A 35 -31.82 -19.37 -10.86
C ILE A 35 -31.07 -20.71 -10.86
N GLU A 36 -31.72 -21.78 -10.39
CA GLU A 36 -31.14 -23.13 -10.32
C GLU A 36 -30.82 -23.67 -11.72
N GLN A 37 -31.74 -23.52 -12.68
CA GLN A 37 -31.50 -23.88 -14.08
C GLN A 37 -30.34 -23.05 -14.65
N LEU A 38 -30.40 -21.72 -14.52
CA LEU A 38 -29.36 -20.81 -15.02
C LEU A 38 -27.97 -21.20 -14.49
N MET A 39 -27.87 -21.46 -13.18
CA MET A 39 -26.63 -21.92 -12.56
C MET A 39 -26.18 -23.28 -13.08
N GLY A 40 -27.10 -24.22 -13.31
CA GLY A 40 -26.80 -25.55 -13.85
C GLY A 40 -26.26 -25.53 -15.27
N GLU A 41 -26.70 -24.58 -16.08
CA GLU A 41 -26.24 -24.38 -17.46
C GLU A 41 -24.95 -23.54 -17.54
N THR A 42 -24.70 -22.69 -16.54
CA THR A 42 -23.53 -21.78 -16.52
C THR A 42 -22.29 -22.40 -15.86
N VAL A 43 -22.45 -23.04 -14.70
CA VAL A 43 -21.32 -23.58 -13.92
C VAL A 43 -21.14 -25.06 -14.24
N PRO A 44 -19.99 -25.50 -14.80
CA PRO A 44 -19.77 -26.90 -15.11
C PRO A 44 -19.92 -27.80 -13.87
N ALA A 45 -20.72 -28.85 -14.00
CA ALA A 45 -21.04 -29.75 -12.89
C ALA A 45 -19.80 -30.39 -12.25
N SER A 46 -18.72 -30.60 -13.02
CA SER A 46 -17.46 -31.20 -12.55
C SER A 46 -16.72 -30.36 -11.51
N ILE A 47 -16.96 -29.05 -11.46
CA ILE A 47 -16.33 -28.12 -10.50
C ILE A 47 -17.34 -27.46 -9.57
N ARG A 48 -18.65 -27.69 -9.76
CA ARG A 48 -19.70 -27.12 -8.91
C ARG A 48 -19.67 -27.78 -7.53
N PHE A 49 -19.45 -26.97 -6.50
CA PHE A 49 -19.55 -27.40 -5.11
C PHE A 49 -21.00 -27.86 -4.80
N GLN A 50 -21.13 -29.07 -4.23
CA GLN A 50 -22.42 -29.74 -3.99
C GLN A 50 -22.90 -29.65 -2.53
N GLY A 51 -22.12 -29.02 -1.64
CA GLY A 51 -22.47 -28.86 -0.24
C GLY A 51 -22.94 -27.45 0.07
N GLU A 52 -23.27 -27.23 1.34
CA GLU A 52 -23.44 -25.90 1.90
C GLU A 52 -22.10 -25.37 2.41
N LEU A 53 -21.90 -24.06 2.32
CA LEU A 53 -20.74 -23.43 2.95
C LEU A 53 -20.86 -23.61 4.47
N ASN A 54 -19.83 -24.17 5.10
CA ASN A 54 -19.76 -24.31 6.54
C ASN A 54 -19.44 -22.95 7.20
N LEU A 55 -20.43 -22.07 7.26
CA LEU A 55 -20.36 -20.74 7.82
C LEU A 55 -21.38 -20.59 8.97
N PRO A 56 -21.13 -19.68 9.93
CA PRO A 56 -22.14 -19.31 10.91
C PRO A 56 -23.41 -18.80 10.22
N ALA A 57 -24.55 -18.97 10.90
CA ALA A 57 -25.81 -18.38 10.44
C ALA A 57 -25.67 -16.85 10.27
N SER A 58 -26.43 -16.30 9.33
CA SER A 58 -26.47 -14.86 9.09
C SER A 58 -26.92 -14.11 10.35
N VAL A 59 -26.47 -12.87 10.47
CA VAL A 59 -26.83 -11.97 11.56
C VAL A 59 -27.30 -10.65 10.97
N SER A 60 -28.20 -9.96 11.67
CA SER A 60 -28.60 -8.59 11.28
C SER A 60 -27.43 -7.60 11.42
N GLU A 61 -27.54 -6.45 10.75
CA GLU A 61 -26.51 -5.40 10.81
C GLU A 61 -26.22 -4.95 12.24
N GLY A 62 -27.27 -4.75 13.05
CA GLY A 62 -27.12 -4.36 14.46
C GLY A 62 -26.33 -5.38 15.28
N ARG A 63 -26.61 -6.68 15.11
CA ARG A 63 -25.86 -7.76 15.78
C ARG A 63 -24.41 -7.82 15.32
N LEU A 64 -24.16 -7.62 14.03
CA LEU A 64 -22.79 -7.56 13.49
C LEU A 64 -21.99 -6.41 14.09
N LEU A 65 -22.59 -5.21 14.19
CA LEU A 65 -21.95 -4.04 14.79
C LEU A 65 -21.64 -4.25 16.28
N ASP A 66 -22.55 -4.85 17.04
CA ASP A 66 -22.32 -5.15 18.45
C ASP A 66 -21.23 -6.22 18.66
N PHE A 67 -21.21 -7.24 17.79
CA PHE A 67 -20.13 -8.22 17.75
C PHE A 67 -18.78 -7.55 17.45
N ALA A 68 -18.71 -6.72 16.39
CA ALA A 68 -17.50 -6.02 15.99
C ALA A 68 -17.01 -5.07 17.10
N ARG A 69 -17.91 -4.33 17.75
CA ARG A 69 -17.58 -3.46 18.91
C ARG A 69 -17.06 -4.26 20.10
N THR A 70 -17.63 -5.43 20.36
CA THR A 70 -17.18 -6.31 21.45
C THR A 70 -15.76 -6.79 21.20
N ARG A 71 -15.47 -7.29 19.99
CA ARG A 71 -14.12 -7.69 19.58
C ARG A 71 -13.14 -6.51 19.61
N ALA A 72 -13.54 -5.35 19.11
CA ALA A 72 -12.69 -4.15 19.09
C ALA A 72 -12.32 -3.65 20.50
N ARG A 73 -13.15 -3.91 21.53
CA ARG A 73 -12.86 -3.56 22.94
C ARG A 73 -11.80 -4.45 23.58
N GLU A 74 -11.50 -5.62 23.00
CA GLU A 74 -10.43 -6.50 23.46
C GLU A 74 -9.04 -5.93 23.09
N ASN A 75 -8.97 -5.05 22.08
CA ASN A 75 -7.75 -4.35 21.71
C ASN A 75 -7.38 -3.29 22.75
N LYS A 76 -6.09 -3.21 23.09
CA LYS A 76 -5.54 -2.19 23.99
C LYS A 76 -4.90 -1.07 23.19
N LYS A 77 -5.46 0.13 23.28
CA LYS A 77 -4.90 1.33 22.63
C LYS A 77 -3.80 1.91 23.51
N PHE A 78 -2.55 1.80 23.05
CA PHE A 78 -1.39 2.39 23.72
C PHE A 78 -0.95 3.68 23.04
N ARG A 79 -0.19 4.50 23.77
CA ARG A 79 0.67 5.51 23.16
C ARG A 79 1.93 4.82 22.68
N SER A 80 1.96 4.43 21.42
CA SER A 80 3.07 3.69 20.83
C SER A 80 4.11 4.64 20.27
N TYR A 81 5.31 4.64 20.85
CA TYR A 81 6.49 5.36 20.35
C TYR A 81 7.50 4.39 19.73
N LEU A 82 7.01 3.32 19.12
CA LEU A 82 7.85 2.30 18.48
C LEU A 82 8.55 2.86 17.23
N GLY A 83 7.91 3.80 16.53
CA GLY A 83 8.41 4.32 15.26
C GLY A 83 8.34 3.25 14.18
N LEU A 84 9.48 2.91 13.59
CA LEU A 84 9.60 1.87 12.54
C LEU A 84 8.67 2.13 11.34
N GLY A 85 8.53 3.39 10.91
CA GLY A 85 7.73 3.80 9.76
C GLY A 85 6.25 4.07 10.06
N TYR A 86 5.82 3.93 11.33
CA TYR A 86 4.46 4.22 11.77
C TYR A 86 4.46 5.15 12.97
N HIS A 87 3.73 6.26 12.84
CA HIS A 87 3.70 7.31 13.84
C HIS A 87 2.26 7.72 14.15
N GLY A 88 1.97 7.90 15.44
CA GLY A 88 0.70 8.48 15.86
C GLY A 88 0.48 9.83 15.17
N THR A 89 -0.69 10.02 14.58
CA THR A 89 -1.07 11.24 13.86
C THR A 89 -2.51 11.64 14.19
N ILE A 90 -2.86 12.88 13.88
CA ILE A 90 -4.22 13.40 14.03
C ILE A 90 -4.82 13.51 12.63
N THR A 91 -5.81 12.68 12.33
CA THR A 91 -6.66 12.89 11.15
C THR A 91 -7.54 14.11 11.40
N PRO A 92 -7.44 15.19 10.59
CA PRO A 92 -8.31 16.34 10.75
C PRO A 92 -9.79 15.91 10.66
N GLY A 93 -10.63 16.32 11.62
CA GLY A 93 -12.02 15.87 11.68
C GLY A 93 -12.83 16.16 10.41
N VAL A 94 -12.49 17.25 9.70
CA VAL A 94 -13.09 17.59 8.40
C VAL A 94 -12.72 16.60 7.30
N ILE A 95 -11.50 16.05 7.30
CA ILE A 95 -11.04 15.02 6.34
C ILE A 95 -11.67 13.67 6.70
N LEU A 96 -11.63 13.29 7.99
CA LEU A 96 -12.24 12.05 8.46
C LEU A 96 -13.72 11.98 8.04
N ARG A 97 -14.48 13.04 8.34
CA ARG A 97 -15.92 13.08 8.09
C ARG A 97 -16.28 13.16 6.61
N ASN A 98 -15.61 14.02 5.84
CA ASN A 98 -16.07 14.39 4.49
C ASN A 98 -15.36 13.64 3.37
N ILE A 99 -14.28 12.92 3.67
CA ILE A 99 -13.55 12.07 2.71
C ILE A 99 -13.62 10.61 3.16
N PHE A 100 -13.03 10.28 4.33
CA PHE A 100 -12.88 8.88 4.75
C PHE A 100 -14.23 8.19 5.06
N GLU A 101 -15.15 8.89 5.72
CA GLU A 101 -16.50 8.40 6.04
C GLU A 101 -17.55 8.73 4.96
N ASN A 102 -17.14 9.18 3.77
CA ASN A 102 -18.05 9.63 2.72
C ASN A 102 -18.03 8.70 1.48
N PRO A 103 -19.11 7.97 1.18
CA PRO A 103 -19.16 7.07 0.03
C PRO A 103 -18.95 7.77 -1.30
N GLY A 104 -19.21 9.08 -1.39
CA GLY A 104 -18.89 9.88 -2.58
C GLY A 104 -17.39 9.99 -2.90
N TRP A 105 -16.51 9.52 -2.02
CA TRP A 105 -15.06 9.45 -2.25
C TRP A 105 -14.51 8.03 -2.35
N TYR A 106 -15.11 7.05 -1.66
CA TYR A 106 -14.54 5.69 -1.57
C TYR A 106 -15.28 4.62 -2.40
N THR A 107 -16.42 4.93 -3.01
CA THR A 107 -17.19 3.94 -3.79
C THR A 107 -16.77 3.86 -5.25
N GLN A 108 -16.20 4.93 -5.80
CA GLN A 108 -15.66 4.93 -7.15
C GLN A 108 -14.36 4.14 -7.23
N TYR A 109 -14.02 3.68 -8.43
CA TYR A 109 -12.79 2.96 -8.70
C TYR A 109 -11.78 3.82 -9.48
N THR A 110 -10.76 3.17 -10.04
CA THR A 110 -9.72 3.79 -10.87
C THR A 110 -10.32 4.78 -11.88
N PRO A 111 -9.72 5.98 -12.03
CA PRO A 111 -10.23 7.03 -12.92
C PRO A 111 -9.97 6.74 -14.41
N TYR A 112 -10.47 5.60 -14.92
CA TYR A 112 -10.39 5.24 -16.35
C TYR A 112 -11.16 6.22 -17.26
N GLN A 113 -12.18 6.88 -16.72
CA GLN A 113 -12.97 7.91 -17.41
C GLN A 113 -12.66 9.26 -16.77
N ALA A 114 -11.69 9.98 -17.33
CA ALA A 114 -11.08 11.14 -16.70
C ALA A 114 -12.08 12.30 -16.53
N GLU A 115 -12.97 12.52 -17.48
CA GLU A 115 -13.94 13.62 -17.54
C GLU A 115 -14.90 13.61 -16.35
N ILE A 116 -15.25 12.42 -15.85
CA ILE A 116 -16.11 12.21 -14.68
C ILE A 116 -15.32 11.89 -13.41
N SER A 117 -14.01 12.14 -13.43
CA SER A 117 -13.09 11.78 -12.35
C SER A 117 -12.16 12.91 -11.92
N GLN A 118 -12.36 14.13 -12.46
CA GLN A 118 -11.47 15.27 -12.25
C GLN A 118 -11.22 15.58 -10.77
N GLY A 119 -12.24 15.49 -9.90
CA GLY A 119 -12.08 15.78 -8.47
C GLY A 119 -11.01 14.93 -7.77
N ARG A 120 -10.97 13.60 -8.01
CA ARG A 120 -9.94 12.73 -7.42
C ARG A 120 -8.62 12.77 -8.18
N LEU A 121 -8.65 13.01 -9.49
CA LEU A 121 -7.43 13.21 -10.28
C LEU A 121 -6.67 14.46 -9.81
N GLU A 122 -7.38 15.54 -9.51
CA GLU A 122 -6.79 16.76 -8.94
C GLU A 122 -6.21 16.49 -7.54
N ALA A 123 -6.91 15.75 -6.68
CA ALA A 123 -6.38 15.37 -5.38
C ALA A 123 -5.10 14.50 -5.49
N LEU A 124 -5.03 13.59 -6.46
CA LEU A 124 -3.82 12.80 -6.75
C LEU A 124 -2.69 13.67 -7.33
N LEU A 125 -3.01 14.67 -8.14
CA LEU A 125 -2.02 15.63 -8.63
C LEU A 125 -1.45 16.49 -7.49
N ASN A 126 -2.30 16.89 -6.53
CA ASN A 126 -1.85 17.57 -5.31
C ASN A 126 -0.94 16.67 -4.47
N PHE A 127 -1.24 15.38 -4.37
CA PHE A 127 -0.35 14.40 -3.74
C PHE A 127 1.01 14.32 -4.45
N GLN A 128 1.01 14.18 -5.78
CA GLN A 128 2.24 14.15 -6.56
C GLN A 128 3.08 15.42 -6.36
N THR A 129 2.42 16.58 -6.39
CA THR A 129 3.07 17.89 -6.19
C THR A 129 3.68 17.99 -4.79
N ALA A 130 2.95 17.59 -3.74
CA ALA A 130 3.47 17.60 -2.38
C ALA A 130 4.68 16.67 -2.21
N VAL A 131 4.67 15.50 -2.85
CA VAL A 131 5.82 14.58 -2.84
C VAL A 131 7.01 15.18 -3.60
N ILE A 132 6.79 15.76 -4.78
CA ILE A 132 7.82 16.46 -5.58
C ILE A 132 8.48 17.57 -4.75
N ASP A 133 7.67 18.46 -4.16
CA ASP A 133 8.15 19.61 -3.38
C ASP A 133 8.95 19.17 -2.15
N LEU A 134 8.48 18.15 -1.42
CA LEU A 134 9.14 17.66 -0.21
C LEU A 134 10.40 16.85 -0.51
N THR A 135 10.44 16.13 -1.63
CA THR A 135 11.59 15.28 -1.97
C THR A 135 12.64 15.98 -2.82
N GLY A 136 12.30 17.10 -3.45
CA GLY A 136 13.18 17.80 -4.40
C GLY A 136 13.37 17.04 -5.73
N LEU A 137 12.58 16.00 -5.99
CA LEU A 137 12.68 15.18 -7.21
C LEU A 137 11.64 15.60 -8.25
N PRO A 138 11.95 15.46 -9.56
CA PRO A 138 11.15 16.09 -10.62
C PRO A 138 9.80 15.42 -10.90
N ILE A 139 9.61 14.17 -10.47
CA ILE A 139 8.39 13.39 -10.73
C ILE A 139 8.01 12.52 -9.53
N ALA A 140 6.70 12.34 -9.33
CA ALA A 140 6.13 11.41 -8.36
C ALA A 140 4.94 10.68 -8.98
N ASN A 141 4.68 9.44 -8.56
CA ASN A 141 3.49 8.69 -8.97
C ASN A 141 2.29 8.98 -8.04
N ALA A 142 1.15 8.36 -8.32
CA ALA A 142 -0.09 8.54 -7.57
C ALA A 142 -0.23 7.56 -6.38
N SER A 143 0.88 7.22 -5.72
CA SER A 143 1.06 6.26 -4.60
C SER A 143 1.48 4.84 -4.99
N LEU A 144 2.02 4.14 -3.99
CA LEU A 144 2.30 2.68 -3.97
C LEU A 144 1.66 2.08 -2.71
N LEU A 145 1.80 0.77 -2.51
CA LEU A 145 1.09 0.05 -1.44
C LEU A 145 1.60 0.40 -0.04
N ASP A 146 2.92 0.30 0.19
CA ASP A 146 3.58 0.63 1.45
C ASP A 146 5.07 0.96 1.20
N GLU A 147 5.78 1.41 2.24
CA GLU A 147 7.20 1.79 2.13
C GLU A 147 8.11 0.63 1.72
N GLY A 148 7.88 -0.57 2.26
CA GLY A 148 8.72 -1.73 1.98
C GLY A 148 8.62 -2.20 0.53
N THR A 149 7.40 -2.20 -0.01
CA THR A 149 7.13 -2.51 -1.41
C THR A 149 7.60 -1.38 -2.33
N ALA A 150 7.47 -0.10 -1.94
CA ALA A 150 8.05 1.01 -2.69
C ALA A 150 9.58 0.91 -2.80
N ALA A 151 10.25 0.52 -1.72
CA ALA A 151 11.70 0.29 -1.74
C ALA A 151 12.09 -0.88 -2.66
N ALA A 152 11.28 -1.95 -2.70
CA ALA A 152 11.48 -3.04 -3.64
C ALA A 152 11.25 -2.61 -5.10
N GLU A 153 10.23 -1.80 -5.39
CA GLU A 153 10.03 -1.25 -6.75
C GLU A 153 11.19 -0.34 -7.16
N ALA A 154 11.74 0.46 -6.24
CA ALA A 154 12.93 1.27 -6.50
C ALA A 154 14.16 0.40 -6.82
N MET A 155 14.39 -0.68 -6.06
CA MET A 155 15.42 -1.67 -6.38
C MET A 155 15.23 -2.25 -7.78
N LEU A 156 14.00 -2.66 -8.14
CA LEU A 156 13.70 -3.24 -9.46
C LEU A 156 13.87 -2.23 -10.60
N MET A 157 13.52 -0.96 -10.36
CA MET A 157 13.72 0.12 -11.32
C MET A 157 15.20 0.33 -11.62
N LEU A 158 16.05 0.39 -10.59
CA LEU A 158 17.50 0.49 -10.77
C LEU A 158 18.08 -0.78 -11.41
N TRP A 159 17.62 -1.96 -11.01
CA TRP A 159 18.07 -3.23 -11.60
C TRP A 159 17.72 -3.34 -13.09
N GLY A 160 16.55 -2.84 -13.51
CA GLY A 160 16.15 -2.78 -14.91
C GLY A 160 16.94 -1.75 -15.73
N ASN A 161 17.52 -0.73 -15.09
CA ASN A 161 18.26 0.36 -15.73
C ASN A 161 19.79 0.30 -15.52
N LYS A 162 20.31 -0.75 -14.90
CA LYS A 162 21.72 -0.85 -14.49
C LYS A 162 22.74 -0.80 -15.63
N GLY A 163 22.32 -0.99 -16.88
CA GLY A 163 23.15 -0.93 -18.10
C GLY A 163 24.23 -2.02 -18.23
N ASN A 164 24.67 -2.63 -17.13
CA ASN A 164 25.68 -3.67 -17.04
C ASN A 164 25.09 -4.92 -16.36
N ALA A 165 25.11 -6.04 -17.07
CA ALA A 165 24.56 -7.31 -16.57
C ALA A 165 25.31 -7.85 -15.33
N GLU A 166 26.61 -7.57 -15.21
CA GLU A 166 27.47 -8.07 -14.12
C GLU A 166 27.14 -7.42 -12.77
N LYS A 167 26.57 -6.20 -12.77
CA LYS A 167 26.14 -5.54 -11.54
C LYS A 167 24.86 -6.20 -11.01
N ASN A 168 24.96 -7.04 -10.00
CA ASN A 168 23.79 -7.76 -9.47
C ASN A 168 23.59 -7.61 -7.96
N THR A 169 24.38 -6.74 -7.32
CA THR A 169 24.27 -6.45 -5.89
C THR A 169 23.46 -5.18 -5.64
N PHE A 170 22.49 -5.27 -4.74
CA PHE A 170 21.78 -4.13 -4.14
C PHE A 170 22.21 -3.96 -2.69
N LEU A 171 22.79 -2.82 -2.37
CA LEU A 171 23.23 -2.50 -1.01
C LEU A 171 22.06 -1.96 -0.21
N VAL A 172 21.85 -2.44 1.01
CA VAL A 172 20.78 -1.96 1.89
C VAL A 172 21.38 -1.60 3.23
N SER A 173 21.20 -0.37 3.67
CA SER A 173 21.70 0.02 4.98
C SER A 173 20.99 -0.77 6.06
N GLU A 174 21.75 -1.35 7.00
CA GLU A 174 21.17 -2.00 8.19
C GLU A 174 20.32 -1.05 9.05
N SER A 175 20.50 0.26 8.86
CA SER A 175 19.73 1.32 9.50
C SER A 175 18.34 1.56 8.89
N CYS A 176 17.96 0.82 7.84
CA CYS A 176 16.59 0.83 7.31
C CYS A 176 15.63 0.09 8.24
N HIS A 177 14.33 0.33 8.06
CA HIS A 177 13.33 -0.41 8.83
C HIS A 177 13.41 -1.93 8.56
N PRO A 178 13.32 -2.79 9.60
CA PRO A 178 13.54 -4.23 9.45
C PRO A 178 12.53 -4.90 8.51
N GLN A 179 11.28 -4.41 8.49
CA GLN A 179 10.28 -4.89 7.54
C GLN A 179 10.60 -4.50 6.10
N THR A 180 11.17 -3.31 5.85
CA THR A 180 11.61 -2.87 4.53
C THR A 180 12.72 -3.78 4.00
N ILE A 181 13.71 -4.08 4.85
CA ILE A 181 14.79 -5.03 4.53
C ILE A 181 14.22 -6.41 4.19
N SER A 182 13.25 -6.90 4.98
CA SER A 182 12.60 -8.20 4.76
C SER A 182 11.86 -8.26 3.41
N VAL A 183 11.09 -7.21 3.07
CA VAL A 183 10.36 -7.13 1.79
C VAL A 183 11.32 -7.11 0.60
N ILE A 184 12.40 -6.33 0.68
CA ILE A 184 13.44 -6.28 -0.37
C ILE A 184 14.05 -7.66 -0.59
N LYS A 185 14.48 -8.33 0.48
CA LYS A 185 15.04 -9.70 0.39
C LYS A 185 14.05 -10.68 -0.25
N GLY A 186 12.77 -10.60 0.14
CA GLY A 186 11.71 -11.43 -0.43
C GLY A 186 11.50 -11.20 -1.93
N ARG A 187 11.59 -9.95 -2.39
CA ARG A 187 11.41 -9.54 -3.79
C ARG A 187 12.64 -9.82 -4.65
N ALA A 188 13.84 -9.72 -4.08
CA ALA A 188 15.10 -10.01 -4.74
C ALA A 188 15.30 -11.51 -5.03
N LYS A 189 14.89 -12.38 -4.10
CA LYS A 189 15.11 -13.83 -4.15
C LYS A 189 14.69 -14.51 -5.48
N PRO A 190 13.46 -14.32 -6.02
CA PRO A 190 13.05 -14.98 -7.27
C PRO A 190 13.79 -14.46 -8.51
N LEU A 191 14.47 -13.31 -8.41
CA LEU A 191 15.24 -12.69 -9.48
C LEU A 191 16.75 -12.91 -9.32
N GLU A 192 17.16 -13.67 -8.30
CA GLU A 192 18.56 -13.93 -7.97
C GLU A 192 19.39 -12.65 -7.77
N ILE A 193 18.75 -11.55 -7.32
CA ILE A 193 19.44 -10.31 -6.97
C ILE A 193 20.15 -10.52 -5.63
N ASP A 194 21.44 -10.18 -5.58
CA ASP A 194 22.24 -10.24 -4.35
C ASP A 194 21.92 -9.02 -3.48
N VAL A 195 21.33 -9.23 -2.30
CA VAL A 195 21.01 -8.14 -1.36
C VAL A 195 21.97 -8.20 -0.19
N GLN A 196 22.86 -7.22 -0.10
CA GLN A 196 23.81 -7.10 0.99
C GLN A 196 23.30 -6.06 2.00
N VAL A 197 23.11 -6.51 3.24
CA VAL A 197 22.69 -5.63 4.34
C VAL A 197 23.90 -5.36 5.21
N ILE A 198 24.44 -4.14 5.14
CA ILE A 198 25.66 -3.71 5.85
C ILE A 198 25.50 -2.26 6.36
N PRO A 199 26.37 -1.78 7.27
CA PRO A 199 26.45 -0.36 7.63
C PRO A 199 26.65 0.52 6.38
N HIS A 200 25.96 1.66 6.28
CA HIS A 200 26.11 2.54 5.11
C HIS A 200 27.49 3.18 5.01
N ASP A 201 28.22 3.28 6.12
CA ASP A 201 29.61 3.74 6.17
C ASP A 201 30.58 2.71 5.55
N ASP A 202 30.19 1.43 5.47
CA ASP A 202 30.98 0.37 4.85
C ASP A 202 30.72 0.26 3.33
N PHE A 203 29.90 1.14 2.75
CA PHE A 203 29.66 1.15 1.31
C PHE A 203 30.84 1.85 0.62
N ASP A 204 31.87 1.09 0.25
CA ASP A 204 33.03 1.63 -0.46
C ASP A 204 33.07 1.23 -1.95
N VAL A 205 33.57 2.14 -2.78
CA VAL A 205 33.68 1.96 -4.24
C VAL A 205 34.67 0.86 -4.61
N ASP A 206 35.75 0.68 -3.85
CA ASP A 206 36.78 -0.31 -4.16
C ASP A 206 36.25 -1.75 -4.01
N THR A 207 35.37 -1.99 -3.03
CA THR A 207 34.76 -3.30 -2.77
C THR A 207 33.49 -3.51 -3.59
N HIS A 208 32.66 -2.49 -3.75
CA HIS A 208 31.30 -2.64 -4.29
C HIS A 208 31.12 -2.08 -5.69
N GLY A 209 32.02 -1.24 -6.20
CA GLY A 209 31.82 -0.45 -7.41
C GLY A 209 31.53 -1.27 -8.67
N ASP A 210 32.17 -2.44 -8.79
CA ASP A 210 32.01 -3.33 -9.94
C ASP A 210 30.74 -4.19 -9.90
N VAL A 211 30.16 -4.39 -8.71
CA VAL A 211 29.05 -5.33 -8.49
C VAL A 211 27.72 -4.65 -8.12
N ALA A 212 27.78 -3.48 -7.51
CA ALA A 212 26.59 -2.77 -7.04
C ALA A 212 25.90 -2.02 -8.18
N PHE A 213 24.60 -2.24 -8.34
CA PHE A 213 23.76 -1.43 -9.24
C PHE A 213 22.99 -0.32 -8.51
N GLY A 214 22.87 -0.43 -7.18
CA GLY A 214 22.25 0.61 -6.39
C GLY A 214 22.28 0.35 -4.90
N ALA A 215 21.84 1.34 -4.15
CA ALA A 215 21.79 1.28 -2.71
C ALA A 215 20.51 1.90 -2.12
N LEU A 216 20.13 1.44 -0.93
CA LEU A 216 19.05 2.01 -0.13
C LEU A 216 19.57 2.50 1.23
N VAL A 217 19.26 3.75 1.56
CA VAL A 217 19.46 4.35 2.89
C VAL A 217 18.14 4.89 3.45
N GLN A 218 18.05 5.05 4.76
CA GLN A 218 16.85 5.55 5.45
C GLN A 218 17.12 6.93 6.05
N TYR A 219 16.19 7.87 5.89
CA TYR A 219 16.37 9.27 6.25
C TYR A 219 15.12 9.89 6.93
N PRO A 220 15.15 10.11 8.26
CA PRO A 220 16.12 9.64 9.25
C PRO A 220 16.16 8.11 9.34
N SER A 221 17.23 7.55 9.90
CA SER A 221 17.37 6.11 10.09
C SER A 221 16.32 5.52 11.04
N THR A 222 16.21 4.19 11.07
CA THR A 222 15.25 3.48 11.94
C THR A 222 15.42 3.73 13.44
N ASN A 223 16.61 4.19 13.88
CA ASN A 223 16.91 4.58 15.25
C ASN A 223 16.87 6.11 15.48
N GLY A 224 16.50 6.89 14.44
CA GLY A 224 16.30 8.34 14.51
C GLY A 224 17.54 9.18 14.22
N ALA A 225 18.66 8.59 13.79
CA ALA A 225 19.84 9.35 13.40
C ALA A 225 19.62 10.04 12.04
N VAL A 226 20.18 11.25 11.91
CA VAL A 226 20.16 12.04 10.68
C VAL A 226 21.59 12.09 10.16
N TRP A 227 21.78 11.62 8.93
CA TRP A 227 23.08 11.54 8.27
C TRP A 227 23.15 12.51 7.09
N ASN A 228 24.36 12.92 6.71
CA ASN A 228 24.57 13.64 5.47
C ASN A 228 24.98 12.64 4.38
N TYR A 229 24.09 12.41 3.42
CA TYR A 229 24.30 11.45 2.34
C TYR A 229 24.86 12.07 1.05
N GLY A 230 25.28 13.34 1.05
CA GLY A 230 25.83 13.99 -0.16
C GLY A 230 27.06 13.28 -0.73
N GLU A 231 28.10 13.10 0.10
CA GLU A 231 29.32 12.38 -0.30
C GLU A 231 29.03 10.91 -0.66
N PHE A 232 28.11 10.29 0.09
CA PHE A 232 27.64 8.93 -0.20
C PHE A 232 27.03 8.82 -1.61
N CYS A 233 26.21 9.78 -2.03
CA CYS A 233 25.63 9.80 -3.38
C CYS A 233 26.73 9.97 -4.44
N GLU A 234 27.64 10.93 -4.25
CA GLU A 234 28.77 11.16 -5.16
C GLU A 234 29.63 9.90 -5.36
N GLN A 235 29.92 9.18 -4.27
CA GLN A 235 30.71 7.94 -4.31
C GLN A 235 29.99 6.84 -5.12
N LEU A 236 28.71 6.59 -4.88
CA LEU A 236 27.99 5.55 -5.63
C LEU A 236 27.75 5.93 -7.10
N HIS A 237 27.54 7.21 -7.39
CA HIS A 237 27.44 7.71 -8.76
C HIS A 237 28.76 7.55 -9.52
N SER A 238 29.91 7.67 -8.85
CA SER A 238 31.23 7.49 -9.49
C SER A 238 31.44 6.09 -10.07
N CYS A 239 30.77 5.07 -9.52
CA CYS A 239 30.76 3.71 -10.06
C CYS A 239 29.50 3.39 -10.87
N GLY A 240 28.58 4.34 -11.05
CA GLY A 240 27.34 4.15 -11.81
C GLY A 240 26.26 3.34 -11.08
N ALA A 241 26.25 3.35 -9.75
CA ALA A 241 25.16 2.79 -8.94
C ALA A 241 24.15 3.89 -8.57
N GLY A 242 22.85 3.57 -8.57
CA GLY A 242 21.80 4.52 -8.19
C GLY A 242 21.52 4.53 -6.68
N VAL A 243 21.05 5.66 -6.15
CA VAL A 243 20.76 5.85 -4.72
C VAL A 243 19.27 6.02 -4.48
N VAL A 244 18.73 5.15 -3.62
CA VAL A 244 17.36 5.21 -3.10
C VAL A 244 17.39 5.72 -1.66
N VAL A 245 16.55 6.69 -1.34
CA VAL A 245 16.37 7.20 0.02
C VAL A 245 14.95 6.92 0.50
N ALA A 246 14.82 6.11 1.54
CA ALA A 246 13.58 5.95 2.29
C ALA A 246 13.40 7.12 3.27
N ALA A 247 12.72 8.17 2.84
CA ALA A 247 12.60 9.42 3.56
C ALA A 247 11.26 9.56 4.32
N ASP A 248 11.31 10.03 5.56
CA ASP A 248 10.11 10.50 6.28
C ASP A 248 9.69 11.87 5.73
N LEU A 249 8.57 11.95 5.01
CA LEU A 249 8.13 13.17 4.35
C LEU A 249 7.85 14.34 5.30
N LEU A 250 7.48 14.08 6.57
CA LEU A 250 7.27 15.18 7.52
C LEU A 250 8.61 15.79 7.94
N SER A 251 9.65 14.97 8.08
CA SER A 251 11.00 15.44 8.40
C SER A 251 11.59 16.35 7.32
N LEU A 252 11.20 16.15 6.05
CA LEU A 252 11.65 16.95 4.91
C LEU A 252 11.11 18.38 4.90
N ALA A 253 10.16 18.71 5.78
CA ALA A 253 9.79 20.10 6.04
C ALA A 253 10.92 20.89 6.73
N LEU A 254 11.93 20.20 7.28
CA LEU A 254 13.06 20.79 8.01
C LEU A 254 14.43 20.35 7.48
N LEU A 255 14.53 19.09 7.04
CA LEU A 255 15.76 18.49 6.56
C LEU A 255 16.01 18.78 5.09
N ILE A 256 17.27 18.67 4.66
CA ILE A 256 17.65 18.81 3.25
C ILE A 256 16.95 17.68 2.47
N PRO A 257 16.20 17.99 1.40
CA PRO A 257 15.45 16.98 0.67
C PRO A 257 16.38 16.07 -0.15
N PRO A 258 16.00 14.81 -0.40
CA PRO A 258 16.83 13.86 -1.16
C PRO A 258 17.36 14.35 -2.51
N GLY A 259 16.54 15.06 -3.29
CA GLY A 259 16.95 15.61 -4.58
C GLY A 259 18.11 16.61 -4.48
N ASP A 260 18.18 17.39 -3.40
CA ASP A 260 19.21 18.43 -3.21
C ASP A 260 20.60 17.85 -2.89
N PHE A 261 20.67 16.64 -2.33
CA PHE A 261 21.93 15.96 -2.04
C PHE A 261 22.25 14.80 -3.00
N GLY A 262 21.49 14.67 -4.09
CA GLY A 262 21.83 13.76 -5.20
C GLY A 262 21.21 12.37 -5.14
N ALA A 263 20.12 12.15 -4.40
CA ALA A 263 19.38 10.89 -4.51
C ALA A 263 18.71 10.75 -5.90
N ASP A 264 18.66 9.52 -6.43
CA ASP A 264 17.97 9.24 -7.70
C ASP A 264 16.49 8.93 -7.49
N ILE A 265 16.15 8.28 -6.37
CA ILE A 265 14.79 7.87 -6.03
C ILE A 265 14.54 8.16 -4.54
N ALA A 266 13.44 8.81 -4.22
CA ALA A 266 12.93 8.90 -2.86
C ALA A 266 11.65 8.06 -2.72
N ILE A 267 11.58 7.26 -1.65
CA ILE A 267 10.39 6.52 -1.25
C ILE A 267 10.05 6.86 0.20
N GLY A 268 8.83 6.60 0.63
CA GLY A 268 8.44 6.89 2.01
C GLY A 268 6.96 6.63 2.26
N ASN A 269 6.57 6.73 3.52
CA ASN A 269 5.20 6.54 3.96
C ASN A 269 4.53 7.89 4.28
N THR A 270 3.40 8.19 3.61
CA THR A 270 2.61 9.39 3.91
C THR A 270 1.60 9.18 5.05
N GLN A 271 1.65 8.04 5.76
CA GLN A 271 0.73 7.71 6.85
C GLN A 271 0.63 8.84 7.89
N ARG A 272 1.76 9.42 8.29
CA ARG A 272 1.76 10.46 9.32
C ARG A 272 1.18 11.81 8.88
N PHE A 273 0.80 11.96 7.60
CA PHE A 273 -0.02 13.06 7.09
C PHE A 273 -1.51 12.83 7.33
N GLY A 274 -1.88 12.45 8.57
CA GLY A 274 -3.27 12.35 9.01
C GLY A 274 -3.99 11.05 8.64
N VAL A 275 -3.30 9.97 8.26
CA VAL A 275 -3.92 8.66 8.03
C VAL A 275 -3.83 7.79 9.30
N PRO A 276 -4.93 7.17 9.78
CA PRO A 276 -4.90 6.31 10.97
C PRO A 276 -3.92 5.12 10.85
N MET A 277 -3.35 4.70 11.99
CA MET A 277 -2.59 3.44 12.13
C MET A 277 -3.51 2.23 12.27
#